data_AF-A0A4Q9BGS7-F1
#
_entry.id   AF-A0A4Q9BGS7-F1
#
_cell.length_a   1.000
_cell.length_b   1.000
_cell.length_c   1.000
_cell.angle_alpha   90.00
_cell.angle_beta   90.00
_cell.angle_gamma   90.00
#
_symmetry.space_group_name_H-M   'P 1'
#
loop_
_entity.id
_entity.type
_entity.pdbx_description
1 polymer ?
#
loop_
_entity_poly.entity_id
_entity_poly.type
_entity_poly.pdbx_seq_one_letter_code
_entity_poly.pdbx_strand_id
1 'polypeptide(L)'
;MDTFNSPQNKLTCVVLSIYAVIFLSLLSLVGCVSTNSIEPFNSDIEIKLEEVSFDSVKTDISKISYLLGVNQFTKTEQSKPNELAFEVQGQNIVVNGESLNLHHSRIVFKKMTARAYSVETHFNTWGINAKLYIDKSLNTFVLAYEDKILKLDKEANLSSKERMMALVLLNYYDEIRTSNPYIGRNSNQRSEYEAPIGRTYYGYTMGWGFTREQSIDDEQEARGGAGEDIKYYQCKLLGTSTSCFYESIGCVTISTFKCTTNN
;
A
#
# COMPACT_ATOMS: atom_id res chain seq x y z
N MET A 1 -16.96 -27.02 -65.06
CA MET A 1 -16.69 -28.27 -64.32
C MET A 1 -15.61 -28.99 -65.11
N ASP A 2 -14.35 -29.13 -64.71
CA ASP A 2 -13.65 -28.87 -63.45
C ASP A 2 -12.20 -28.46 -63.78
N THR A 3 -11.83 -27.20 -63.53
CA THR A 3 -10.45 -26.69 -63.73
C THR A 3 -9.64 -26.66 -62.43
N PHE A 4 -10.13 -27.30 -61.36
CA PHE A 4 -9.52 -27.28 -60.03
C PHE A 4 -8.87 -28.62 -59.64
N ASN A 5 -8.04 -29.23 -60.48
CA ASN A 5 -7.28 -30.42 -60.07
C ASN A 5 -5.97 -30.63 -60.85
N SER A 6 -5.16 -29.57 -60.99
CA SER A 6 -3.74 -29.73 -61.35
C SER A 6 -2.90 -30.04 -60.09
N PRO A 7 -2.02 -31.05 -60.09
CA PRO A 7 -1.18 -31.40 -58.94
C PRO A 7 -0.24 -30.24 -58.52
N GLN A 8 0.12 -29.34 -59.44
CA GLN A 8 0.89 -28.13 -59.13
C GLN A 8 0.09 -27.13 -58.27
N ASN A 9 -1.22 -26.99 -58.52
CA ASN A 9 -2.08 -26.10 -57.72
C ASN A 9 -2.29 -26.66 -56.30
N LYS A 10 -2.30 -27.99 -56.12
CA LYS A 10 -2.36 -28.62 -54.80
C LYS A 10 -1.08 -28.38 -54.00
N LEU A 11 0.09 -28.53 -54.62
CA LEU A 11 1.37 -28.31 -53.94
C LEU A 11 1.52 -26.86 -53.48
N THR A 12 1.15 -25.91 -54.34
CA THR A 12 1.21 -24.46 -54.02
C THR A 12 0.26 -24.10 -52.87
N CYS A 13 -0.94 -24.70 -52.85
CA CYS A 13 -1.94 -24.49 -51.80
C CYS A 13 -1.49 -25.09 -50.45
N VAL A 14 -0.84 -26.26 -50.47
CA VAL A 14 -0.27 -26.90 -49.27
C VAL A 14 0.89 -26.07 -48.71
N VAL A 15 1.77 -25.54 -49.56
CA VAL A 15 2.88 -24.69 -49.13
C VAL A 15 2.36 -23.39 -48.50
N LEU A 16 1.38 -22.72 -49.13
CA LEU A 16 0.75 -21.52 -48.59
C LEU A 16 0.04 -21.76 -47.25
N SER A 17 -0.62 -22.90 -47.08
CA SER A 17 -1.28 -23.25 -45.82
C SER A 17 -0.28 -23.56 -44.70
N ILE A 18 0.87 -24.18 -45.01
CA ILE A 18 1.96 -24.36 -44.04
C ILE A 18 2.53 -23.00 -43.60
N TYR A 19 2.79 -22.08 -44.54
CA TYR A 19 3.26 -20.73 -44.19
C TYR A 19 2.26 -19.95 -43.35
N ALA A 20 0.96 -20.02 -43.67
CA ALA A 20 -0.08 -19.37 -42.88
C ALA A 20 -0.16 -19.92 -41.45
N VAL A 21 -0.06 -21.25 -41.27
CA VAL A 21 -0.07 -21.89 -39.95
C VAL A 21 1.19 -21.54 -39.14
N ILE A 22 2.36 -21.47 -39.80
CA ILE A 22 3.61 -21.03 -39.13
C ILE A 22 3.51 -19.56 -38.72
N PHE A 23 2.97 -18.69 -39.58
CA PHE A 23 2.82 -17.26 -39.28
C PHE A 23 1.80 -17.00 -38.16
N LEU A 24 0.67 -17.70 -38.19
CA LEU A 24 -0.35 -17.64 -37.12
C LEU A 24 0.16 -18.23 -35.80
N SER A 25 0.97 -19.28 -35.83
CA SER A 25 1.59 -19.85 -34.62
C SER A 25 2.71 -18.96 -34.06
N LEU A 26 3.45 -18.24 -34.91
CA LEU A 26 4.37 -17.18 -34.49
C LEU A 26 3.63 -15.99 -33.85
N LEU A 27 2.49 -15.58 -34.40
CA LEU A 27 1.66 -14.51 -33.81
C LEU A 27 1.06 -14.93 -32.46
N SER A 28 0.65 -16.18 -32.28
CA SER A 28 0.18 -16.68 -30.99
C SER A 28 1.30 -16.89 -29.98
N LEU A 29 2.52 -17.18 -30.42
CA LEU A 29 3.72 -17.18 -29.58
C LEU A 29 4.06 -15.77 -29.06
N VAL A 30 3.89 -14.73 -29.88
CA VAL A 30 4.04 -13.33 -29.41
C VAL A 30 2.90 -12.91 -28.48
N GLY A 31 1.68 -13.41 -28.71
CA GLY A 31 0.52 -13.17 -27.84
C GLY A 31 0.58 -13.88 -26.47
N CYS A 32 1.44 -14.89 -26.31
CA CYS A 32 1.66 -15.62 -25.06
C CYS A 32 2.98 -15.26 -24.36
N VAL A 33 3.77 -14.31 -24.87
CA VAL A 33 4.80 -13.68 -24.05
C VAL A 33 4.06 -12.82 -23.04
N SER A 34 3.89 -13.39 -21.85
CA SER A 34 3.32 -12.74 -20.68
C SER A 34 3.80 -11.30 -20.56
N THR A 35 2.96 -10.44 -20.01
CA THR A 35 3.21 -9.07 -19.52
C THR A 35 4.36 -8.93 -18.50
N ASN A 36 5.23 -9.95 -18.37
CA ASN A 36 6.59 -9.81 -17.91
C ASN A 36 7.45 -9.30 -19.07
N SER A 37 7.26 -8.02 -19.40
CA SER A 37 8.26 -7.29 -20.17
C SER A 37 9.61 -7.47 -19.47
N ILE A 38 10.51 -8.22 -20.12
CA ILE A 38 11.94 -8.13 -19.82
C ILE A 38 12.32 -6.72 -20.21
N GLU A 39 12.33 -5.83 -19.23
CA GLU A 39 12.65 -4.44 -19.46
C GLU A 39 14.12 -4.30 -19.86
N PRO A 40 14.43 -3.37 -20.77
CA PRO A 40 15.80 -3.10 -21.14
C PRO A 40 16.61 -2.69 -19.90
N PHE A 41 17.84 -3.18 -19.83
CA PHE A 41 18.80 -3.02 -18.72
C PHE A 41 19.18 -1.54 -18.40
N ASN A 42 18.52 -0.58 -19.05
CA ASN A 42 18.85 0.84 -19.05
C ASN A 42 17.58 1.71 -18.98
N SER A 43 16.52 1.25 -18.29
CA SER A 43 15.44 2.17 -17.92
C SER A 43 16.04 3.23 -17.01
N ASP A 44 15.98 4.49 -17.44
CA ASP A 44 16.42 5.62 -16.61
C ASP A 44 15.74 5.46 -15.25
N ILE A 45 16.58 5.31 -14.21
CA ILE A 45 16.12 5.24 -12.83
C ILE A 45 15.73 6.67 -12.47
N GLU A 46 14.57 7.09 -12.95
CA GLU A 46 13.94 8.37 -12.69
C GLU A 46 12.51 8.08 -12.23
N ILE A 47 12.07 8.80 -11.20
CA ILE A 47 10.67 8.78 -10.77
C ILE A 47 9.90 9.69 -11.72
N LYS A 48 9.06 9.11 -12.56
CA LYS A 48 8.17 9.91 -13.43
C LYS A 48 7.04 10.51 -12.61
N LEU A 49 6.52 11.66 -13.06
CA LEU A 49 5.35 12.32 -12.45
C LEU A 49 4.15 11.38 -12.35
N GLU A 50 3.89 10.58 -13.38
CA GLU A 50 2.81 9.58 -13.40
C GLU A 50 2.97 8.44 -12.38
N GLU A 51 4.13 8.32 -11.71
CA GLU A 51 4.37 7.32 -10.67
C GLU A 51 4.06 7.84 -9.25
N VAL A 52 3.89 9.16 -9.09
CA VAL A 52 3.54 9.82 -7.82
C VAL A 52 2.10 10.34 -7.84
N SER A 53 1.36 10.11 -6.76
CA SER A 53 -0.07 10.45 -6.66
C SER A 53 -0.37 11.94 -6.44
N PHE A 54 0.63 12.77 -6.13
CA PHE A 54 0.50 14.20 -5.91
C PHE A 54 1.81 14.97 -6.20
N ASP A 55 1.68 16.23 -6.62
CA ASP A 55 2.83 17.03 -7.05
C ASP A 55 3.48 17.86 -5.94
N SER A 56 2.72 18.28 -4.93
CA SER A 56 3.20 19.20 -3.89
C SER A 56 2.66 18.87 -2.50
N VAL A 57 1.35 19.01 -2.31
CA VAL A 57 0.68 18.79 -1.02
C VAL A 57 -0.46 17.80 -1.20
N LYS A 58 -0.55 16.84 -0.28
CA LYS A 58 -1.64 15.88 -0.19
C LYS A 58 -2.36 16.03 1.14
N THR A 59 -3.62 16.43 1.10
CA THR A 59 -4.52 16.53 2.27
C THR A 59 -5.66 15.52 2.24
N ASP A 60 -5.94 14.94 1.08
CA ASP A 60 -6.91 13.86 0.85
C ASP A 60 -6.25 12.51 1.18
N ILE A 61 -6.01 12.27 2.46
CA ILE A 61 -5.33 11.07 2.94
C ILE A 61 -6.31 9.89 3.15
N SER A 62 -5.79 8.67 3.15
CA SER A 62 -6.57 7.48 3.49
C SER A 62 -7.02 7.48 4.96
N LYS A 63 -8.05 6.67 5.23
CA LYS A 63 -8.48 6.35 6.60
C LYS A 63 -7.34 5.74 7.43
N ILE A 64 -6.45 4.95 6.81
CA ILE A 64 -5.30 4.35 7.50
C ILE A 64 -4.32 5.45 7.91
N SER A 65 -3.94 6.37 7.00
CA SER A 65 -3.12 7.55 7.32
C SER A 65 -3.70 8.35 8.48
N TYR A 66 -4.99 8.67 8.45
CA TYR A 66 -5.65 9.42 9.51
C TYR A 66 -5.53 8.71 10.88
N LEU A 67 -5.75 7.40 10.90
CA LEU A 67 -5.63 6.59 12.12
C LEU A 67 -4.19 6.40 12.58
N LEU A 68 -3.21 6.56 11.70
CA LEU A 68 -1.79 6.64 12.02
C LEU A 68 -1.36 8.04 12.45
N GLY A 69 -2.30 8.98 12.56
CA GLY A 69 -2.05 10.33 13.04
C GLY A 69 -1.45 11.23 11.97
N VAL A 70 -1.47 10.83 10.70
CA VAL A 70 -1.09 11.67 9.57
C VAL A 70 -2.28 12.54 9.18
N ASN A 71 -2.03 13.81 8.91
CA ASN A 71 -3.04 14.76 8.40
C ASN A 71 -2.73 15.18 6.96
N GLN A 72 -1.45 15.31 6.64
CA GLN A 72 -1.00 15.83 5.35
C GLN A 72 0.42 15.34 5.02
N PHE A 73 0.68 15.17 3.73
CA PHE A 73 2.02 15.01 3.17
C PHE A 73 2.40 16.24 2.36
N THR A 74 3.65 16.67 2.49
CA THR A 74 4.22 17.76 1.69
C THR A 74 5.49 17.26 1.01
N LYS A 75 5.55 17.32 -0.32
CA LYS A 75 6.78 17.08 -1.07
C LYS A 75 7.75 18.23 -0.78
N THR A 76 8.94 17.92 -0.26
CA THR A 76 9.91 18.93 0.16
C THR A 76 11.02 19.13 -0.86
N GLU A 77 11.57 18.05 -1.39
CA GLU A 77 12.69 18.11 -2.32
C GLU A 77 12.77 16.89 -3.24
N GLN A 78 13.51 17.04 -4.34
CA GLN A 78 13.97 15.95 -5.19
C GLN A 78 15.50 16.03 -5.26
N SER A 79 16.18 15.22 -4.45
CA SER A 79 17.64 15.25 -4.34
C SER A 79 18.32 14.62 -5.57
N LYS A 80 17.68 13.62 -6.17
CA LYS A 80 18.15 12.86 -7.34
C LYS A 80 16.97 12.50 -8.26
N PRO A 81 17.21 12.16 -9.53
CA PRO A 81 16.13 11.73 -10.43
C PRO A 81 15.29 10.58 -9.88
N ASN A 82 15.90 9.67 -9.10
CA ASN A 82 15.23 8.54 -8.48
C ASN A 82 14.83 8.72 -7.01
N GLU A 83 14.93 9.91 -6.43
CA GLU A 83 14.77 10.12 -4.99
C GLU A 83 13.95 11.37 -4.71
N LEU A 84 12.82 11.18 -4.03
CA LEU A 84 11.92 12.23 -3.56
C LEU A 84 11.89 12.23 -2.04
N ALA A 85 11.84 13.41 -1.45
CA ALA A 85 11.58 13.55 -0.02
C ALA A 85 10.24 14.22 0.24
N PHE A 86 9.60 13.76 1.31
CA PHE A 86 8.33 14.28 1.80
C PHE A 86 8.43 14.55 3.30
N GLU A 87 7.59 15.45 3.79
CA GLU A 87 7.41 15.71 5.20
C GLU A 87 5.96 15.42 5.59
N VAL A 88 5.80 14.81 6.76
CA VAL A 88 4.50 14.48 7.33
C VAL A 88 4.08 15.55 8.32
N GLN A 89 2.92 16.13 8.09
CA GLN A 89 2.20 16.84 9.15
C GLN A 89 1.24 15.86 9.80
N GLY A 90 1.50 15.57 11.07
CA GLY A 90 0.69 14.65 11.86
C GLY A 90 0.43 15.13 13.29
N GLN A 91 -0.04 14.22 14.13
CA GLN A 91 -0.23 14.42 15.56
C GLN A 91 0.17 13.15 16.30
N ASN A 92 0.49 13.28 17.59
CA ASN A 92 0.74 12.10 18.41
C ASN A 92 -0.57 11.33 18.62
N ILE A 93 -0.50 10.02 18.47
CA ILE A 93 -1.63 9.11 18.66
C ILE A 93 -1.19 7.87 19.41
N VAL A 94 -2.17 7.07 19.84
CA VAL A 94 -1.93 5.74 20.41
C VAL A 94 -2.66 4.71 19.55
N VAL A 95 -1.93 3.72 19.04
CA VAL A 95 -2.49 2.61 18.28
C VAL A 95 -2.12 1.31 18.98
N ASN A 96 -3.11 0.52 19.37
CA ASN A 96 -2.92 -0.75 20.08
C ASN A 96 -2.01 -0.62 21.32
N GLY A 97 -2.11 0.49 22.04
CA GLY A 97 -1.29 0.78 23.23
C GLY A 97 0.10 1.36 22.96
N GLU A 98 0.53 1.44 21.70
CA GLU A 98 1.81 2.02 21.30
C GLU A 98 1.64 3.50 20.91
N SER A 99 2.47 4.39 21.46
CA SER A 99 2.47 5.80 21.06
C SER A 99 3.18 5.96 19.72
N LEU A 100 2.57 6.69 18.79
CA LEU A 100 3.12 6.96 17.48
C LEU A 100 3.07 8.47 17.20
N ASN A 101 4.24 9.06 16.98
CA ASN A 101 4.38 10.45 16.57
C ASN A 101 5.13 10.52 15.23
N LEU A 102 4.38 10.85 14.17
CA LEU A 102 4.90 11.03 12.82
C LEU A 102 5.00 12.52 12.42
N HIS A 103 4.76 13.44 13.35
CA HIS A 103 4.80 14.87 13.06
C HIS A 103 6.23 15.31 12.74
N HIS A 104 6.39 16.05 11.62
CA HIS A 104 7.68 16.43 11.03
C HIS A 104 8.60 15.27 10.65
N SER A 105 8.08 14.04 10.54
CA SER A 105 8.86 12.93 10.01
C SER A 105 9.17 13.16 8.53
N ARG A 106 10.46 13.05 8.17
CA ARG A 106 10.92 13.08 6.78
C ARG A 106 10.88 11.67 6.18
N ILE A 107 10.17 11.54 5.07
CA ILE A 107 10.09 10.33 4.27
C ILE A 107 11.05 10.47 3.09
N VAL A 108 11.86 9.44 2.82
CA VAL A 108 12.65 9.32 1.59
C VAL A 108 12.05 8.20 0.76
N PHE A 109 11.51 8.56 -0.41
CA PHE A 109 10.96 7.64 -1.39
C PHE A 109 11.94 7.50 -2.54
N LYS A 110 12.40 6.29 -2.81
CA LYS A 110 13.43 6.03 -3.81
C LYS A 110 13.00 4.94 -4.79
N LYS A 111 13.20 5.20 -6.07
CA LYS A 111 13.09 4.19 -7.14
C LYS A 111 14.44 3.51 -7.34
N MET A 112 14.45 2.19 -7.30
CA MET A 112 15.64 1.38 -7.49
C MET A 112 15.67 0.73 -8.87
N THR A 113 14.52 0.26 -9.33
CA THR A 113 14.27 -0.23 -10.69
C THR A 113 12.86 0.21 -11.09
N ALA A 114 12.37 -0.12 -12.28
CA ALA A 114 10.99 0.21 -12.67
C ALA A 114 9.92 -0.39 -11.72
N ARG A 115 10.21 -1.54 -11.12
CA ARG A 115 9.28 -2.29 -10.26
C ARG A 115 9.75 -2.42 -8.81
N ALA A 116 10.90 -1.83 -8.46
CA ALA A 116 11.46 -1.86 -7.12
C ALA A 116 11.66 -0.46 -6.53
N TYR A 117 11.20 -0.28 -5.30
CA TYR A 117 11.17 0.97 -4.58
C TYR A 117 11.65 0.77 -3.14
N SER A 118 12.04 1.85 -2.50
CA SER A 118 12.19 1.88 -1.05
C SER A 118 11.59 3.12 -0.44
N VAL A 119 10.99 2.96 0.74
CA VAL A 119 10.49 4.04 1.58
C VAL A 119 11.23 4.01 2.90
N GLU A 120 11.79 5.13 3.32
CA GLU A 120 12.59 5.24 4.54
C GLU A 120 12.11 6.44 5.37
N THR A 121 12.08 6.28 6.68
CA THR A 121 11.73 7.37 7.62
C THR A 121 12.41 7.18 8.97
N HIS A 122 12.49 8.27 9.73
CA HIS A 122 12.86 8.25 11.14
C HIS A 122 11.60 8.21 12.02
N PHE A 123 11.51 7.20 12.89
CA PHE A 123 10.43 7.06 13.85
C PHE A 123 10.78 7.81 15.14
N ASN A 124 10.27 9.04 15.27
CA ASN A 124 10.56 9.94 16.39
C ASN A 124 10.29 9.30 17.76
N THR A 125 9.20 8.53 17.89
CA THR A 125 8.87 7.84 19.15
C THR A 125 9.98 6.88 19.60
N TRP A 126 10.64 6.20 18.66
CA TRP A 126 11.59 5.14 18.98
C TRP A 126 13.05 5.52 18.72
N GLY A 127 13.30 6.66 18.07
CA GLY A 127 14.64 7.10 17.70
C GLY A 127 15.31 6.20 16.66
N ILE A 128 14.54 5.52 15.80
CA ILE A 128 15.05 4.52 14.84
C ILE A 128 14.78 4.94 13.41
N ASN A 129 15.77 4.75 12.54
CA ASN A 129 15.58 4.78 11.09
C ASN A 129 15.12 3.40 10.62
N ALA A 130 14.02 3.35 9.89
CA ALA A 130 13.54 2.13 9.27
C ALA A 130 13.23 2.37 7.80
N LYS A 131 13.44 1.31 7.02
CA LYS A 131 13.33 1.30 5.57
C LYS A 131 12.54 0.06 5.14
N LEU A 132 11.58 0.27 4.27
CA LEU A 132 10.86 -0.79 3.60
C LEU A 132 11.32 -0.85 2.14
N TYR A 133 11.90 -1.98 1.74
CA TYR A 133 12.18 -2.29 0.35
C TYR A 133 11.03 -3.11 -0.23
N ILE A 134 10.59 -2.73 -1.42
CA ILE A 134 9.45 -3.30 -2.12
C ILE A 134 9.90 -3.64 -3.52
N ASP A 135 9.91 -4.92 -3.88
CA ASP A 135 10.19 -5.38 -5.24
C ASP A 135 9.01 -6.20 -5.74
N LYS A 136 8.24 -5.59 -6.64
CA LYS A 136 7.03 -6.19 -7.20
C LYS A 136 7.31 -7.26 -8.24
N SER A 137 8.50 -7.26 -8.85
CA SER A 137 8.87 -8.31 -9.81
C SER A 137 8.98 -9.65 -9.10
N LEU A 138 9.44 -9.62 -7.85
CA LEU A 138 9.64 -10.80 -7.01
C LEU A 138 8.53 -10.96 -5.94
N ASN A 139 7.60 -10.00 -5.86
CA ASN A 139 6.62 -9.88 -4.78
C ASN A 139 7.27 -9.95 -3.37
N THR A 140 8.40 -9.25 -3.21
CA THR A 140 9.17 -9.25 -1.97
C THR A 140 9.08 -7.92 -1.25
N PHE A 141 8.90 -8.02 0.07
CA PHE A 141 8.79 -6.89 0.99
C PHE A 141 9.82 -7.11 2.09
N VAL A 142 10.72 -6.16 2.32
CA VAL A 142 11.81 -6.30 3.28
C VAL A 142 11.85 -5.07 4.17
N LEU A 143 11.54 -5.25 5.45
CA LEU A 143 11.72 -4.25 6.48
C LEU A 143 13.15 -4.33 7.02
N ALA A 144 13.91 -3.26 6.88
CA ALA A 144 15.24 -3.10 7.44
C ALA A 144 15.23 -1.96 8.45
N TYR A 145 15.78 -2.19 9.64
CA TYR A 145 15.95 -1.17 10.67
C TYR A 145 17.10 -1.59 11.58
N GLU A 146 17.93 -0.62 12.00
CA GLU A 146 19.19 -0.93 12.70
C GLU A 146 19.99 -2.00 11.92
N ASP A 147 20.33 -3.13 12.56
CA ASP A 147 21.02 -4.28 11.95
C ASP A 147 20.07 -5.44 11.57
N LYS A 148 18.76 -5.25 11.69
CA LYS A 148 17.76 -6.27 11.39
C LYS A 148 17.24 -6.15 9.97
N ILE A 149 17.09 -7.30 9.32
CA ILE A 149 16.49 -7.44 8.00
C ILE A 149 15.39 -8.51 8.08
N LEU A 150 14.14 -8.07 7.96
CA LEU A 150 12.96 -8.92 8.07
C LEU A 150 12.26 -9.00 6.73
N LYS A 151 12.13 -10.21 6.19
CA LYS A 151 11.29 -10.44 5.01
C LYS A 151 9.84 -10.56 5.46
N LEU A 152 8.99 -9.78 4.81
CA LEU A 152 7.55 -9.68 5.06
C LEU A 152 6.75 -10.42 3.97
N ASP A 153 7.37 -11.28 3.17
CA ASP A 153 6.75 -11.98 2.03
C ASP A 153 5.86 -13.18 2.45
N LYS A 154 5.87 -13.55 3.73
CA LYS A 154 5.05 -14.62 4.36
C LYS A 154 4.66 -14.21 5.76
N GLU A 155 3.88 -15.05 6.45
CA GLU A 155 3.56 -14.90 7.88
C GLU A 155 4.86 -14.78 8.71
N ALA A 156 5.28 -13.54 8.94
CA ALA A 156 6.44 -13.21 9.75
C ALA A 156 5.95 -12.96 11.17
N ASN A 157 6.60 -13.60 12.14
CA ASN A 157 6.31 -13.34 13.54
C ASN A 157 6.94 -12.00 13.95
N LEU A 158 6.20 -10.92 13.73
CA LEU A 158 6.58 -9.55 14.04
C LEU A 158 6.07 -9.16 15.42
N SER A 159 6.92 -8.48 16.20
CA SER A 159 6.52 -7.75 17.40
C SER A 159 5.58 -6.59 17.06
N SER A 160 4.83 -6.09 18.05
CA SER A 160 3.91 -4.93 17.88
C SER A 160 4.61 -3.73 17.21
N LYS A 161 5.82 -3.40 17.68
CA LYS A 161 6.67 -2.33 17.12
C LYS A 161 7.04 -2.58 15.65
N GLU A 162 7.44 -3.80 15.30
CA GLU A 162 7.78 -4.16 13.91
C GLU A 162 6.58 -4.11 12.98
N ARG A 163 5.40 -4.57 13.45
CA ARG A 163 4.13 -4.44 12.71
C ARG A 163 3.80 -2.97 12.47
N MET A 164 3.94 -2.13 13.48
CA MET A 164 3.66 -0.69 13.37
C MET A 164 4.63 0.00 12.39
N MET A 165 5.93 -0.32 12.44
CA MET A 165 6.90 0.18 11.47
C MET A 165 6.53 -0.22 10.04
N ALA A 166 6.23 -1.51 9.82
CA ALA A 166 5.80 -2.00 8.52
C ALA A 166 4.53 -1.28 8.05
N LEU A 167 3.52 -1.16 8.91
CA LEU A 167 2.25 -0.51 8.62
C LEU A 167 2.43 0.95 8.16
N VAL A 168 3.23 1.73 8.88
CA VAL A 168 3.51 3.13 8.54
C VAL A 168 4.24 3.24 7.19
N LEU A 169 5.25 2.41 6.96
CA LEU A 169 6.05 2.45 5.72
C LEU A 169 5.25 1.97 4.50
N LEU A 170 4.41 0.94 4.66
CA LEU A 170 3.47 0.47 3.64
C LEU A 170 2.44 1.55 3.30
N ASN A 171 1.89 2.20 4.33
CA ASN A 171 0.96 3.30 4.13
C ASN A 171 1.61 4.47 3.39
N TYR A 172 2.84 4.86 3.74
CA TYR A 172 3.55 5.90 2.98
C TYR A 172 3.79 5.51 1.51
N TYR A 173 4.16 4.26 1.26
CA TYR A 173 4.32 3.76 -0.09
C TYR A 173 3.03 3.91 -0.92
N ASP A 174 1.92 3.44 -0.36
CA ASP A 174 0.60 3.48 -1.01
C ASP A 174 0.04 4.91 -1.14
N GLU A 175 0.32 5.80 -0.19
CA GLU A 175 -0.08 7.22 -0.28
C GLU A 175 0.68 7.96 -1.38
N ILE A 176 1.97 7.64 -1.59
CA ILE A 176 2.84 8.33 -2.54
C ILE A 176 2.67 7.80 -3.97
N ARG A 177 2.32 6.53 -4.16
CA ARG A 177 2.22 5.91 -5.50
C ARG A 177 0.89 6.20 -6.20
N THR A 178 0.92 6.59 -7.49
CA THR A 178 -0.29 6.92 -8.30
C THR A 178 -1.26 5.77 -8.51
N SER A 179 -0.79 4.54 -8.36
CA SER A 179 -1.60 3.33 -8.41
C SER A 179 -2.66 3.27 -7.33
N ASN A 180 -2.65 4.17 -6.35
CA ASN A 180 -3.73 4.38 -5.40
C ASN A 180 -4.64 5.53 -5.90
N PRO A 181 -5.59 5.27 -6.81
CA PRO A 181 -6.56 6.25 -7.21
C PRO A 181 -7.51 6.53 -6.04
N TYR A 182 -7.34 7.67 -5.37
CA TYR A 182 -8.47 8.35 -4.74
C TYR A 182 -9.37 8.97 -5.82
N ILE A 183 -9.70 8.21 -6.88
CA ILE A 183 -10.62 8.66 -7.91
C ILE A 183 -12.00 8.78 -7.24
N GLY A 184 -12.36 10.02 -6.94
CA GLY A 184 -13.74 10.48 -6.92
C GLY A 184 -14.68 9.65 -6.05
N ARG A 185 -14.35 9.52 -4.76
CA ARG A 185 -15.42 9.52 -3.76
C ARG A 185 -15.10 10.63 -2.80
N ASN A 186 -15.98 11.63 -2.80
CA ASN A 186 -16.21 12.49 -1.66
C ASN A 186 -16.51 11.58 -0.46
N SER A 187 -15.49 11.01 0.17
CA SER A 187 -15.63 10.52 1.52
C SER A 187 -15.68 11.78 2.34
N ASN A 188 -16.89 12.19 2.71
CA ASN A 188 -17.17 13.23 3.68
C ASN A 188 -16.53 12.83 5.02
N GLN A 189 -15.20 12.88 5.12
CA GLN A 189 -14.46 12.86 6.38
C GLN A 189 -14.00 14.29 6.71
N ARG A 190 -14.89 15.25 6.49
CA ARG A 190 -15.20 16.22 7.54
C ARG A 190 -16.50 15.76 8.18
N SER A 191 -16.42 14.94 9.23
CA SER A 191 -17.23 15.23 10.40
C SER A 191 -16.30 16.05 11.30
N GLU A 192 -16.11 17.32 10.99
CA GLU A 192 -16.73 18.35 11.81
C GLU A 192 -16.59 18.00 13.29
N TYR A 193 -15.50 18.52 13.85
CA TYR A 193 -15.40 18.99 15.22
C TYR A 193 -16.71 19.70 15.62
N GLU A 194 -17.69 18.94 16.09
CA GLU A 194 -18.83 19.45 16.83
C GLU A 194 -19.47 18.25 17.55
N ALA A 195 -18.79 17.78 18.60
CA ALA A 195 -19.50 17.11 19.68
C ALA A 195 -19.95 18.21 20.64
N PRO A 196 -21.26 18.56 20.69
CA PRO A 196 -21.75 19.51 21.66
C PRO A 196 -21.55 18.94 23.08
N ILE A 197 -21.46 19.86 24.03
CA ILE A 197 -21.12 19.61 25.44
C ILE A 197 -21.97 18.46 26.03
N GLY A 198 -21.27 17.40 26.47
CA GLY A 198 -21.82 16.08 26.84
C GLY A 198 -20.94 14.89 26.36
N ARG A 199 -19.94 15.20 25.52
CA ARG A 199 -18.68 14.48 25.23
C ARG A 199 -18.81 13.01 24.82
N THR A 200 -19.49 12.77 23.70
CA THR A 200 -19.26 11.56 22.90
C THR A 200 -17.99 11.71 22.05
N TYR A 201 -17.09 10.73 22.08
CA TYR A 201 -15.90 10.67 21.21
C TYR A 201 -15.86 9.37 20.41
N TYR A 202 -15.07 9.32 19.34
CA TYR A 202 -14.88 8.08 18.58
C TYR A 202 -13.62 7.34 19.04
N GLY A 203 -13.76 6.07 19.37
CA GLY A 203 -12.66 5.16 19.67
C GLY A 203 -12.36 4.24 18.48
N TYR A 204 -11.13 3.74 18.39
CA TYR A 204 -10.70 2.85 17.32
C TYR A 204 -9.86 1.70 17.87
N THR A 205 -10.07 0.50 17.32
CA THR A 205 -9.15 -0.63 17.44
C THR A 205 -8.69 -1.02 16.05
N MET A 206 -7.42 -1.40 15.92
CA MET A 206 -6.82 -1.77 14.65
C MET A 206 -6.21 -3.16 14.76
N GLY A 207 -6.50 -4.02 13.80
CA GLY A 207 -5.77 -5.26 13.57
C GLY A 207 -5.03 -5.21 12.26
N TRP A 208 -3.87 -5.86 12.21
CA TRP A 208 -3.07 -5.98 11.01
C TRP A 208 -2.77 -7.45 10.71
N GLY A 209 -2.74 -7.80 9.43
CA GLY A 209 -2.35 -9.13 9.00
C GLY A 209 -1.89 -9.13 7.56
N PHE A 210 -1.19 -10.19 7.14
CA PHE A 210 -0.78 -10.34 5.74
C PHE A 210 -1.98 -10.62 4.85
N THR A 211 -2.97 -11.36 5.39
CA THR A 211 -4.26 -11.58 4.75
C THR A 211 -5.36 -10.77 5.42
N ARG A 212 -6.50 -10.67 4.72
CA ARG A 212 -7.70 -10.05 5.26
C ARG A 212 -8.13 -10.74 6.55
N GLU A 213 -8.13 -12.07 6.57
CA GLU A 213 -8.55 -12.91 7.69
C GLU A 213 -7.64 -12.67 8.90
N GLN A 214 -6.33 -12.71 8.71
CA GLN A 214 -5.37 -12.42 9.79
C GLN A 214 -5.58 -11.03 10.37
N SER A 215 -5.84 -10.02 9.53
CA SER A 215 -6.09 -8.66 10.03
C SER A 215 -7.38 -8.56 10.84
N ILE A 216 -8.39 -9.38 10.52
CA ILE A 216 -9.65 -9.43 11.26
C ILE A 216 -9.43 -10.13 12.60
N ASP A 217 -8.71 -11.24 12.62
CA ASP A 217 -8.41 -12.00 13.83
C ASP A 217 -7.57 -11.17 14.82
N ASP A 218 -6.54 -10.49 14.31
CA ASP A 218 -5.71 -9.57 15.10
C ASP A 218 -6.52 -8.39 15.66
N GLU A 219 -7.49 -7.86 14.88
CA GLU A 219 -8.37 -6.80 15.38
C GLU A 219 -9.31 -7.29 16.47
N GLN A 220 -9.82 -8.52 16.33
CA GLN A 220 -10.67 -9.13 17.34
C GLN A 220 -9.90 -9.36 18.64
N GLU A 221 -8.64 -9.78 18.57
CA GLU A 221 -7.76 -9.90 19.74
C GLU A 221 -7.49 -8.54 20.39
N ALA A 222 -7.10 -7.54 19.59
CA ALA A 222 -6.86 -6.17 20.07
C ALA A 222 -8.11 -5.58 20.75
N ARG A 223 -9.29 -5.77 20.16
CA ARG A 223 -10.57 -5.36 20.73
C ARG A 223 -10.93 -6.13 21.99
N GLY A 224 -10.62 -7.42 22.05
CA GLY A 224 -10.78 -8.24 23.25
C GLY A 224 -9.92 -7.72 24.40
N GLY A 225 -8.66 -7.35 24.12
CA GLY A 225 -7.75 -6.74 25.08
C GLY A 225 -8.22 -5.36 25.58
N ALA A 226 -8.87 -4.57 24.73
CA ALA A 226 -9.42 -3.26 25.08
C ALA A 226 -10.82 -3.34 25.77
N GLY A 227 -11.29 -4.53 26.13
CA GLY A 227 -12.66 -4.75 26.58
C GLY A 227 -13.06 -3.95 27.83
N GLU A 228 -12.13 -3.76 28.78
CA GLU A 228 -12.41 -2.96 29.99
C GLU A 228 -12.52 -1.47 29.69
N ASP A 229 -11.69 -0.92 28.80
CA ASP A 229 -11.77 0.48 28.38
C ASP A 229 -13.06 0.74 27.58
N ILE A 230 -13.40 -0.16 26.65
CA ILE A 230 -14.65 -0.10 25.87
C ILE A 230 -15.86 -0.07 26.81
N LYS A 231 -15.86 -0.87 27.89
CA LYS A 231 -16.93 -0.84 28.91
C LYS A 231 -16.89 0.45 29.73
N TYR A 232 -15.73 0.86 30.21
CA TYR A 232 -15.54 2.04 31.05
C TYR A 232 -16.07 3.31 30.38
N TYR A 233 -15.76 3.49 29.10
CA TYR A 233 -16.22 4.62 28.28
C TYR A 233 -17.55 4.35 27.56
N GLN A 234 -18.29 3.30 27.95
CA GLN A 234 -19.60 2.91 27.40
C GLN A 234 -19.64 2.94 25.86
N CYS A 235 -18.58 2.44 25.24
CA CYS A 235 -18.38 2.47 23.81
C CYS A 235 -19.35 1.52 23.08
N LYS A 236 -20.08 2.07 22.11
CA LYS A 236 -20.92 1.30 21.18
C LYS A 236 -20.19 1.10 19.86
N LEU A 237 -20.01 -0.16 19.44
CA LEU A 237 -19.47 -0.50 18.12
C LEU A 237 -20.40 0.04 17.02
N LEU A 238 -19.84 0.82 16.11
CA LEU A 238 -20.56 1.36 14.95
C LEU A 238 -20.36 0.51 13.71
N GLY A 239 -19.19 -0.13 13.60
CA GLY A 239 -18.87 -1.02 12.49
C GLY A 239 -17.39 -1.31 12.41
N THR A 240 -17.07 -2.26 11.53
CA THR A 240 -15.72 -2.73 11.27
C THR A 240 -15.47 -2.68 9.76
N SER A 241 -14.30 -2.20 9.35
CA SER A 241 -13.90 -2.10 7.95
C SER A 241 -12.51 -2.68 7.76
N THR A 242 -12.34 -3.58 6.79
CA THR A 242 -11.03 -4.12 6.42
C THR A 242 -10.62 -3.62 5.04
N SER A 243 -9.44 -3.03 4.97
CA SER A 243 -8.81 -2.51 3.75
C SER A 243 -7.43 -3.13 3.62
N CYS A 244 -7.06 -3.55 2.42
CA CYS A 244 -5.72 -4.03 2.13
C CYS A 244 -4.94 -2.95 1.39
N PHE A 245 -3.63 -2.96 1.59
CA PHE A 245 -2.74 -2.13 0.81
C PHE A 245 -2.82 -2.53 -0.67
N TYR A 246 -2.80 -1.54 -1.57
CA TYR A 246 -3.16 -1.73 -2.97
C TYR A 246 -2.02 -2.39 -3.76
N GLU A 247 -0.82 -1.84 -3.62
CA GLU A 247 0.39 -2.32 -4.31
C GLU A 247 1.45 -2.86 -3.35
N SER A 248 1.06 -3.04 -2.08
CA SER A 248 1.93 -3.53 -1.04
C SER A 248 1.26 -4.63 -0.20
N ILE A 249 1.99 -5.22 0.75
CA ILE A 249 1.49 -6.40 1.46
C ILE A 249 0.75 -6.02 2.75
N GLY A 250 -0.34 -6.75 3.01
CA GLY A 250 -1.05 -6.70 4.26
C GLY A 250 -2.40 -5.97 4.19
N CYS A 251 -3.19 -6.24 5.22
CA CYS A 251 -4.52 -5.70 5.42
C CYS A 251 -4.63 -5.13 6.83
N VAL A 252 -5.48 -4.12 6.94
CA VAL A 252 -5.80 -3.43 8.17
C VAL A 252 -7.30 -3.53 8.40
N THR A 253 -7.69 -4.09 9.54
CA THR A 253 -9.06 -4.08 10.01
C THR A 253 -9.21 -3.02 11.08
N ILE A 254 -10.23 -2.17 10.94
CA ILE A 254 -10.50 -1.06 11.85
C ILE A 254 -11.92 -1.23 12.39
N SER A 255 -12.08 -1.36 13.70
CA SER A 255 -13.38 -1.17 14.35
C SER A 255 -13.49 0.26 14.86
N THR A 256 -14.67 0.86 14.67
CA THR A 256 -14.98 2.21 15.12
C THR A 256 -16.07 2.16 16.19
N PHE A 257 -15.85 2.88 17.27
CA PHE A 257 -16.76 2.94 18.41
C PHE A 257 -17.22 4.38 18.64
N LYS A 258 -18.46 4.55 19.09
CA LYS A 258 -18.94 5.80 19.71
C LYS A 258 -18.93 5.62 21.21
N CYS A 259 -18.07 6.35 21.89
CA CYS A 259 -17.86 6.30 23.33
C CYS A 259 -18.42 7.55 24.00
N THR A 260 -18.72 7.46 25.29
CA THR A 260 -19.09 8.60 26.15
C THR A 260 -18.02 8.78 27.22
N THR A 261 -17.61 10.02 27.48
CA THR A 261 -16.82 10.28 28.69
C THR A 261 -17.77 10.51 29.86
N ASN A 262 -17.72 9.64 30.86
CA ASN A 262 -18.28 9.96 32.16
C ASN A 262 -17.38 11.01 32.82
N ASN A 263 -17.94 12.16 33.19
CA ASN A 263 -17.27 13.12 34.08
C ASN A 263 -17.10 12.52 35.48
#